data_AF-A0A948ETT4-F1
#
_entry.id   AF-A0A948ETT4-F1
#
_cell.length_a   1.000
_cell.length_b   1.000
_cell.length_c   1.000
_cell.angle_alpha   90.00
_cell.angle_beta   90.00
_cell.angle_gamma   90.00
#
_symmetry.space_group_name_H-M   'P 1'
#
loop_
_entity.id
_entity.type
_entity.pdbx_description
1 polymer ?
#
loop_
_entity_poly.entity_id
_entity_poly.type
_entity_poly.pdbx_seq_one_letter_code
_entity_poly.pdbx_strand_id
1 'polypeptide(L)'
;MSSVLTVRVPDEMKYQMDSLAEVTGRTRSWIAAEAIRQYVETESWQIGEIRKALAEADAGEFVSEEEMEQVFNKWSPEGGANAG
;
A
#
# COMPACT_ATOMS: atom_id res chain seq x y z
N MET A 1 -6.65 -14.04 18.13
CA MET A 1 -8.10 -14.32 18.15
C MET A 1 -8.60 -14.29 16.72
N SER A 2 -9.62 -15.09 16.36
CA SER A 2 -10.24 -15.06 15.03
C SER A 2 -11.72 -14.68 15.15
N SER A 3 -12.23 -13.97 14.13
CA SER A 3 -13.63 -13.58 13.99
C SER A 3 -14.22 -14.22 12.74
N VAL A 4 -15.53 -14.49 12.73
CA VAL A 4 -16.23 -15.05 11.56
C VAL A 4 -16.83 -13.91 10.74
N LEU A 5 -16.62 -13.96 9.42
CA LEU A 5 -17.21 -13.05 8.45
C LEU A 5 -18.04 -13.86 7.44
N THR A 6 -19.29 -13.49 7.25
CA THR A 6 -20.16 -14.06 6.20
C THR A 6 -20.21 -13.08 5.03
N VAL A 7 -19.75 -13.52 3.86
CA VAL A 7 -19.70 -12.70 2.64
C VAL A 7 -20.51 -13.38 1.55
N ARG A 8 -21.32 -12.59 0.81
CA ARG A 8 -21.93 -13.07 -0.43
C ARG A 8 -20.95 -12.85 -1.57
N VAL A 9 -20.70 -13.92 -2.33
CA VAL A 9 -19.87 -13.88 -3.54
C VAL A 9 -20.68 -14.39 -4.72
N PRO A 10 -20.44 -13.91 -5.95
CA PRO A 10 -21.01 -14.49 -7.15
C PRO A 10 -20.65 -15.97 -7.30
N ASP A 11 -21.52 -16.76 -7.91
CA ASP A 11 -21.29 -18.20 -8.10
C ASP A 11 -20.01 -18.48 -8.90
N GLU A 12 -19.73 -17.68 -9.94
CA GLU A 12 -18.51 -17.78 -10.73
C GLU A 12 -17.25 -17.67 -9.85
N MET A 13 -17.23 -16.69 -8.95
CA MET A 13 -16.11 -16.48 -8.03
C MET A 13 -15.97 -17.65 -7.05
N LYS A 14 -17.08 -18.18 -6.56
CA LYS A 14 -17.08 -19.38 -5.71
C LYS A 14 -16.44 -20.57 -6.44
N TYR A 15 -16.75 -20.79 -7.71
CA TYR A 15 -16.14 -21.85 -8.52
C TYR A 15 -14.63 -21.64 -8.74
N GLN A 16 -14.21 -20.41 -9.00
CA GLN A 16 -12.78 -20.07 -9.13
C GLN A 16 -12.03 -20.36 -7.83
N MET A 17 -12.61 -20.00 -6.68
CA MET A 17 -12.04 -20.29 -5.36
C MET A 17 -11.94 -21.78 -5.08
N ASP A 18 -12.92 -22.58 -5.53
CA ASP A 18 -12.92 -24.04 -5.38
C ASP A 18 -11.82 -24.71 -6.20
N SER A 19 -11.65 -24.30 -7.45
CA SER A 19 -10.57 -24.77 -8.31
C SER A 19 -9.19 -24.42 -7.72
N LEU A 20 -9.04 -23.19 -7.23
CA LEU A 20 -7.78 -22.75 -6.63
C LEU A 20 -7.47 -23.52 -5.34
N ALA A 21 -8.49 -23.76 -4.50
CA ALA A 21 -8.36 -24.56 -3.29
C ALA A 21 -7.88 -25.99 -3.59
N GLU A 22 -8.45 -26.63 -4.62
CA GLU A 22 -8.07 -27.98 -5.05
C GLU A 22 -6.61 -28.04 -5.51
N VAL A 23 -6.21 -27.15 -6.43
CA VAL A 23 -4.85 -27.16 -7.00
C VAL A 23 -3.79 -26.81 -5.96
N THR A 24 -4.12 -25.97 -4.98
CA THR A 24 -3.16 -25.53 -3.94
C THR A 24 -3.19 -26.38 -2.67
N GLY A 25 -4.11 -27.34 -2.55
CA GLY A 25 -4.31 -28.12 -1.32
C GLY A 25 -4.77 -27.27 -0.12
N ARG A 26 -5.48 -26.17 -0.38
CA ARG A 26 -5.97 -25.23 0.64
C ARG A 26 -7.48 -25.32 0.78
N THR A 27 -8.03 -24.75 1.85
CA THR A 27 -9.47 -24.62 1.99
C THR A 27 -9.95 -23.32 1.34
N ARG A 28 -11.20 -23.32 0.87
CA ARG A 28 -11.86 -22.11 0.36
C ARG A 28 -11.82 -20.94 1.35
N SER A 29 -11.99 -21.23 2.64
CA SER A 29 -11.90 -20.22 3.70
C SER A 29 -10.50 -19.66 3.85
N TRP A 30 -9.46 -20.48 3.66
CA TRP A 30 -8.08 -20.00 3.65
C TRP A 30 -7.84 -19.07 2.46
N ILE A 31 -8.29 -19.43 1.26
CA ILE A 31 -8.20 -18.57 0.07
C ILE A 31 -8.90 -17.23 0.29
N ALA A 32 -10.12 -17.25 0.86
CA ALA A 32 -10.86 -16.03 1.16
C ALA A 32 -10.14 -15.13 2.17
N ALA A 33 -9.66 -15.71 3.28
CA ALA A 33 -8.96 -14.98 4.31
C ALA A 33 -7.65 -14.37 3.79
N GLU A 34 -6.92 -15.13 2.97
CA GLU A 34 -5.66 -14.69 2.37
C GLU A 34 -5.87 -13.55 1.38
N ALA A 35 -6.88 -13.64 0.51
CA ALA A 35 -7.23 -12.55 -0.42
C ALA A 35 -7.63 -11.27 0.33
N ILE A 36 -8.44 -11.38 1.39
CA ILE A 36 -8.83 -10.25 2.24
C ILE A 36 -7.60 -9.66 2.93
N ARG A 37 -6.70 -10.49 3.46
CA ARG A 37 -5.47 -10.05 4.12
C ARG A 37 -4.60 -9.24 3.16
N GLN A 38 -4.33 -9.76 1.96
CA GLN A 38 -3.52 -9.08 0.95
C GLN A 38 -4.13 -7.74 0.54
N TYR A 39 -5.45 -7.68 0.35
CA TYR A 39 -6.15 -6.44 0.04
C TYR A 39 -5.99 -5.42 1.18
N VAL A 40 -6.30 -5.82 2.42
CA VAL A 40 -6.20 -4.93 3.59
C VAL A 40 -4.77 -4.44 3.82
N GLU A 41 -3.77 -5.30 3.70
CA GLU A 41 -2.36 -4.92 3.85
C GLU A 41 -1.94 -3.87 2.81
N THR A 42 -2.34 -4.08 1.56
CA THR A 42 -2.02 -3.17 0.45
C THR A 42 -2.65 -1.79 0.67
N GLU A 43 -3.95 -1.75 0.95
CA GLU A 43 -4.69 -0.50 1.13
C GLU A 43 -4.31 0.23 2.43
N SER A 44 -4.09 -0.52 3.52
CA SER A 44 -3.78 0.06 4.82
C SER A 44 -2.40 0.70 4.86
N TRP A 45 -1.42 0.10 4.17
CA TRP A 45 -0.09 0.71 4.04
C TRP A 45 -0.18 2.09 3.37
N GLN A 46 -0.92 2.19 2.27
CA GLN A 46 -1.08 3.45 1.54
C GLN A 46 -1.81 4.51 2.37
N ILE A 47 -2.90 4.12 3.04
CA ILE A 47 -3.66 5.03 3.90
C ILE A 47 -2.82 5.49 5.10
N GLY A 48 -2.01 4.60 5.67
CA GLY A 48 -1.13 4.91 6.80
C GLY A 48 -0.10 5.99 6.46
N GLU A 49 0.60 5.84 5.33
CA GLU A 49 1.61 6.80 4.88
C GLU A 49 0.99 8.18 4.58
N ILE A 50 -0.16 8.21 3.91
CA ILE A 50 -0.88 9.47 3.64
C ILE A 50 -1.26 10.18 4.95
N ARG A 51 -1.80 9.44 5.92
CA ARG A 51 -2.19 10.02 7.22
C ARG A 51 -0.99 10.52 8.01
N LYS A 52 0.14 9.83 7.93
CA LYS A 52 1.39 10.27 8.58
C LYS A 52 1.93 11.55 7.94
N ALA A 53 2.01 11.61 6.62
CA ALA A 53 2.44 12.80 5.89
C ALA A 53 1.53 14.02 6.17
N LEU A 54 0.22 13.81 6.27
CA LEU A 54 -0.72 14.87 6.66
C LEU A 54 -0.47 15.35 8.10
N ALA A 55 -0.21 14.44 9.04
CA ALA A 55 0.08 14.81 10.42
C ALA A 55 1.41 15.57 10.57
N GLU A 56 2.45 15.19 9.83
CA GLU A 56 3.74 15.90 9.79
C GLU A 56 3.58 17.31 9.20
N ALA A 57 2.81 17.44 8.11
CA ALA A 57 2.50 18.73 7.50
C ALA A 57 1.67 19.65 8.44
N ASP A 58 0.66 19.10 9.10
CA ASP A 58 -0.16 19.83 10.09
C ASP A 58 0.66 20.24 11.32
N ALA A 59 1.67 19.46 11.69
CA ALA A 59 2.62 19.77 12.77
C ALA A 59 3.69 20.80 12.36
N GLY A 60 3.74 21.19 11.08
CA GLY A 60 4.76 22.10 10.55
C GLY A 60 6.16 21.47 10.45
N GLU A 61 6.25 20.14 10.49
CA GLU A 61 7.50 19.39 10.35
C GLU A 61 7.93 19.32 8.88
N PHE A 62 8.35 20.47 8.36
CA PHE A 62 8.99 20.58 7.06
C PHE A 62 10.50 20.65 7.23
N VAL A 63 11.23 20.10 6.27
CA VAL A 63 12.67 20.32 6.15
C VAL A 63 12.95 21.81 5.98
N SER A 64 14.08 22.29 6.50
CA SER A 64 14.46 23.69 6.32
C SER A 64 14.78 23.98 4.85
N GLU A 65 14.81 25.27 4.47
CA GLU A 65 15.19 25.66 3.10
C GLU A 65 16.59 25.13 2.73
N GLU A 66 17.53 25.13 3.67
CA GLU A 66 18.89 24.62 3.46
C GLU A 66 18.94 23.10 3.25
N GLU A 67 18.06 22.35 3.92
CA GLU A 67 17.92 20.91 3.71
C GLU A 67 17.27 20.62 2.36
N MET A 68 16.30 21.44 1.94
CA MET A 68 15.66 21.35 0.62
C MET A 68 16.65 21.63 -0.51
N GLU A 69 17.53 22.63 -0.37
CA GLU A 69 18.61 22.91 -1.33
C GLU A 69 19.58 21.74 -1.47
N GLN A 70 19.94 21.07 -0.36
CA GLN A 70 20.82 19.89 -0.41
C GLN A 70 20.17 18.71 -1.13
N VAL A 71 18.87 18.49 -0.93
CA VAL A 71 18.13 17.47 -1.68
C VAL A 71 18.08 17.82 -3.17
N PHE A 72 17.79 19.08 -3.53
CA PHE A 72 17.76 19.53 -4.92
C PHE A 72 19.11 19.38 -5.63
N ASN A 73 20.21 19.67 -4.93
CA ASN A 73 21.56 19.52 -5.46
C ASN A 73 21.96 18.05 -5.62
N LYS A 74 21.49 17.16 -4.73
CA LYS A 74 21.78 15.72 -4.78
C LYS A 74 21.11 14.99 -5.95
N TRP A 75 19.92 15.45 -6.36
CA TRP A 75 19.14 14.82 -7.44
C TRP A 75 19.10 15.64 -8.73
N SER A 76 19.72 16.82 -8.75
CA SER A 76 20.04 17.51 -9.99
C SER A 76 21.09 16.70 -10.77
N PRO A 77 20.79 16.22 -11.98
CA PRO A 77 21.83 15.77 -12.89
C PRO A 77 22.62 17.02 -13.27
N GLU A 78 23.81 17.21 -12.68
CA GLU A 78 24.57 18.45 -12.83
C GLU A 78 24.76 18.85 -14.31
N GLY A 79 24.35 20.07 -14.68
CA GLY A 79 24.60 20.56 -16.05
C GLY A 79 23.74 21.72 -16.54
N GLY A 80 23.39 22.68 -15.70
CA GLY A 80 22.80 23.95 -16.12
C GLY A 80 23.74 25.14 -15.92
N ALA A 81 25.04 24.98 -16.16
CA ALA A 81 25.94 26.13 -16.20
C ALA A 81 25.61 27.00 -17.44
N ASN A 82 25.09 28.21 -17.23
CA ASN A 82 25.82 29.44 -17.56
C ASN A 82 25.05 30.71 -17.18
N ALA A 83 25.84 31.64 -16.66
CA ALA A 83 25.52 33.03 -16.38
C ALA A 83 25.10 33.82 -17.64
N GLY A 84 24.25 34.83 -17.45
CA GLY A 84 23.84 35.80 -18.47
C GLY A 84 22.50 36.43 -18.15
#